data_AF-A0A3P6AQ13-F1
#
_entry.id   AF-A0A3P6AQ13-F1
#
_cell.length_a   1.000
_cell.length_b   1.000
_cell.length_c   1.000
_cell.angle_alpha   90.00
_cell.angle_beta   90.00
_cell.angle_gamma   90.00
#
_symmetry.space_group_name_H-M   'P 1'
#
loop_
_entity.id
_entity.type
_entity.pdbx_description
1 polymer ?
#
loop_
_entity_poly.entity_id
_entity_poly.type
_entity_poly.pdbx_seq_one_letter_code
_entity_poly.pdbx_strand_id
1 'polypeptide(L)'
;MNRRRGLDFRRAGGRRKISNVVWWVLSAIVITLFILILSKATQIEPRPSIPERRYRHEKLVEGMNMTEEMLSPTSFARQVNDQIALAKAFVVIAKESKNLQFAWDLSAQIRNSQLLLSTAAASRRPLTVLDSEPTIRDMAVLLYQAQQLHYDSATMIMRLKATIQSLEAQMSSVTEKSAKYAQIAAEEVPKSLYCLGVRLTTDWFQNSELQGKLAERSYALASKLTDNSLYHFCVFSDNIVATSVVVNSTALNSKAPEKVVFHLVTNEINYAAMKSWFAMDMDNLRGVTVEVQKFEDFRWLNASYVPVLKQLQDSDTQSYYFSGHNDDGRTPIKFRNPKYLSMLNHLRFYIPEVFPALKKMVFLDDDVVVQKDLSALFSIDLNRNVNGAVETCMETFHRYHKYLNYSHPLIRSHFDPDACGWAFGMNVFDLVEWRKRNVTGIYHYWQEKNVDRTLWKLGTLPPGLLTFYGLTEALEPSWHVLGLGYANVDARVIDKGAVLHFNGNLKPWLKIGMEKYKPLWEKYVDYSHPFMQQCNFH
;
A
#
# COMPACT_ATOMS: atom_id res chain seq x y z
N MET A 1 31.64 -57.42 20.71
CA MET A 1 32.51 -56.60 19.84
C MET A 1 31.93 -55.19 19.74
N ASN A 2 32.73 -54.19 20.10
CA ASN A 2 32.71 -52.74 19.80
C ASN A 2 31.41 -51.92 20.02
N ARG A 3 31.34 -51.05 21.04
CA ARG A 3 31.83 -49.62 21.12
C ARG A 3 30.98 -48.68 20.24
N ARG A 4 30.38 -47.58 20.73
CA ARG A 4 30.83 -46.59 21.74
C ARG A 4 29.68 -45.97 22.56
N ARG A 5 30.04 -45.61 23.81
CA ARG A 5 29.39 -44.68 24.75
C ARG A 5 29.73 -43.22 24.44
N GLY A 6 28.91 -42.31 24.98
CA GLY A 6 29.30 -41.01 25.57
C GLY A 6 28.12 -40.03 25.53
N LEU A 7 27.82 -39.18 26.51
CA LEU A 7 28.28 -38.89 27.88
C LEU A 7 27.27 -37.85 28.43
N ASP A 8 27.00 -37.88 29.73
CA ASP A 8 26.19 -36.90 30.47
C ASP A 8 26.64 -35.44 30.27
N PHE A 9 25.70 -34.49 30.31
CA PHE A 9 25.86 -33.25 31.09
C PHE A 9 24.52 -32.61 31.48
N ARG A 10 24.29 -32.55 32.80
CA ARG A 10 23.28 -31.72 33.47
C ARG A 10 23.43 -30.24 33.10
N ARG A 11 22.31 -29.53 32.93
CA ARG A 11 22.10 -28.17 33.47
C ARG A 11 20.62 -27.79 33.47
N ALA A 12 20.01 -27.85 34.65
CA ALA A 12 18.76 -27.15 34.92
C ALA A 12 19.01 -25.64 34.90
N GLY A 13 18.38 -24.93 33.97
CA GLY A 13 18.38 -23.48 33.91
C GLY A 13 17.53 -22.90 35.04
N GLY A 14 18.14 -22.70 36.21
CA GLY A 14 17.54 -21.92 37.29
C GLY A 14 17.33 -20.48 36.84
N ARG A 15 16.07 -20.08 36.62
CA ARG A 15 15.68 -18.66 36.57
C ARG A 15 16.09 -18.02 37.89
N ARG A 16 17.19 -17.26 37.90
CA ARG A 16 17.50 -16.32 39.00
C ARG A 16 16.35 -15.31 39.04
N LYS A 17 15.44 -15.47 40.01
CA LYS A 17 14.52 -14.41 40.42
C LYS A 17 15.38 -13.27 40.94
N ILE A 18 15.62 -12.27 40.10
CA ILE A 18 16.18 -11.00 40.54
C ILE A 18 15.12 -10.39 41.46
N SER A 19 15.50 -10.19 42.73
CA SER A 19 14.61 -9.63 43.75
C SER A 19 14.03 -8.31 43.27
N ASN A 20 12.75 -8.07 43.50
CA ASN A 20 12.07 -6.82 43.17
C ASN A 20 12.85 -5.59 43.66
N VAL A 21 13.61 -5.72 44.75
CA VAL A 21 14.51 -4.68 45.29
C VAL A 21 15.54 -4.20 44.27
N VAL A 22 16.12 -5.12 43.47
CA VAL A 22 17.11 -4.76 42.44
C VAL A 22 16.44 -4.00 41.28
N TRP A 23 15.19 -4.35 40.96
CA TRP A 23 14.42 -3.64 39.94
C TRP A 23 14.03 -2.24 40.41
N TRP A 24 13.65 -2.07 41.68
CA TRP A 24 13.39 -0.77 42.29
C TRP A 24 14.65 0.10 42.36
N VAL A 25 15.82 -0.48 42.67
CA VAL A 25 17.10 0.26 42.70
C VAL A 25 17.52 0.70 41.30
N LEU A 26 17.38 -0.16 40.28
CA LEU A 26 17.69 0.21 38.90
C LEU A 26 16.74 1.28 38.36
N SER A 27 15.44 1.18 38.65
CA SER A 27 14.46 2.19 38.29
C SER A 27 14.71 3.51 39.01
N ALA A 28 15.10 3.47 40.29
CA ALA A 28 15.47 4.67 41.05
C ALA A 28 16.69 5.35 40.41
N ILE A 29 17.75 4.62 40.08
CA ILE A 29 18.96 5.16 39.45
C ILE A 29 18.64 5.82 38.09
N VAL A 30 17.80 5.19 37.27
CA VAL A 30 17.39 5.75 35.98
C VAL A 30 16.58 7.04 36.18
N ILE A 31 15.71 7.10 37.18
CA ILE A 31 14.95 8.30 37.52
C ILE A 31 15.88 9.41 38.04
N THR A 32 16.85 9.11 38.89
CA THR A 32 17.82 10.13 39.36
C THR A 32 18.70 10.65 38.22
N LEU A 33 19.11 9.79 37.29
CA LEU A 33 19.84 10.19 36.09
C LEU A 33 18.98 11.06 35.16
N PHE A 34 17.70 10.73 35.01
CA PHE A 34 16.76 11.52 34.21
C PHE A 34 16.51 12.90 34.85
N ILE A 35 16.37 12.97 36.17
CA ILE A 35 16.23 14.23 36.93
C ILE A 35 17.52 15.06 36.85
N LEU A 36 18.70 14.44 36.90
CA LEU A 36 20.00 15.13 36.73
C LEU A 36 20.20 15.70 35.32
N ILE A 37 19.69 15.02 34.29
CA ILE A 37 19.73 15.50 32.91
C ILE A 37 18.74 16.65 32.71
N LEU A 38 17.53 16.56 33.28
CA LEU A 38 16.53 17.62 33.26
C LEU A 38 16.93 18.85 34.09
N SER A 39 17.61 18.67 35.22
CA SER A 39 18.09 19.78 36.06
C SER A 39 19.29 20.51 35.43
N LYS A 40 20.11 19.82 34.62
CA LYS A 40 21.13 20.46 33.79
C LYS A 40 20.54 21.15 32.55
N ALA A 41 19.47 20.61 31.96
CA ALA A 41 18.80 21.20 30.81
C ALA A 41 17.98 22.46 31.13
N THR A 42 17.68 22.71 32.41
CA THR A 42 16.87 23.86 32.89
C THR A 42 17.69 25.01 33.48
N GLN A 43 19.02 24.93 33.48
CA GLN A 43 19.86 26.11 33.74
C GLN A 43 20.00 26.96 32.47
N ILE A 44 18.94 27.70 32.18
CA ILE A 44 19.03 28.93 31.40
C ILE A 44 19.59 29.98 32.35
N GLU A 45 20.87 30.33 32.23
CA GLU A 45 21.41 31.50 32.93
C GLU A 45 20.59 32.75 32.54
N PRO A 46 20.15 33.57 33.50
CA PRO A 46 19.53 34.84 33.19
C PRO A 46 20.57 35.75 32.56
N ARG A 47 20.28 36.20 31.34
CA ARG A 47 21.00 37.28 30.64
C ARG A 47 21.14 38.46 31.62
N PRO A 48 22.35 38.92 31.98
CA PRO A 48 22.47 40.12 32.78
C PRO A 48 21.94 41.30 31.97
N SER A 49 21.11 42.11 32.62
CA SER A 49 20.63 43.39 32.11
C SER A 49 21.82 44.29 31.78
N ILE A 50 21.84 44.78 30.55
CA ILE A 50 22.81 45.77 30.09
C ILE A 50 22.56 47.06 30.91
N PRO A 51 23.54 47.60 31.65
CA PRO A 51 23.39 48.92 32.24
C PRO A 51 23.44 49.96 31.12
N GLU A 52 22.48 50.88 31.11
CA GLU A 52 22.54 52.12 30.33
C GLU A 52 23.85 52.85 30.66
N ARG A 53 24.83 52.75 29.76
CA ARG A 53 26.03 53.57 29.82
C ARG A 53 25.79 54.82 28.98
N ARG A 54 25.60 55.93 29.69
CA ARG A 54 25.64 57.30 29.16
C ARG A 54 26.68 57.43 28.05
N TYR A 55 26.23 57.90 26.90
CA TYR A 55 27.07 58.39 25.81
C TYR A 55 28.09 59.39 26.35
N ARG A 56 29.37 59.01 26.32
CA ARG A 56 30.47 59.96 26.16
C ARG A 56 30.91 59.88 24.71
N HIS A 57 30.77 60.99 23.99
CA HIS A 57 31.39 61.18 22.69
C HIS A 57 32.91 61.06 22.83
N GLU A 58 33.47 59.94 22.40
CA GLU A 58 34.85 59.86 21.93
C GLU A 58 34.83 59.61 20.41
N LYS A 59 35.63 60.40 19.70
CA LYS A 59 35.72 60.46 18.25
C LYS A 59 36.11 59.09 17.64
N LEU A 60 35.25 58.61 16.75
CA LEU A 60 35.49 57.90 15.48
C LEU A 60 36.82 57.13 15.30
N VAL A 61 36.73 55.79 15.28
CA VAL A 61 37.46 54.96 14.31
C VAL A 61 36.43 54.01 13.68
N GLU A 62 36.16 54.22 12.40
CA GLU A 62 35.31 53.38 11.57
C GLU A 62 35.99 52.01 11.44
N GLY A 63 35.60 51.06 12.30
CA GLY A 63 36.16 49.71 12.31
C GLY A 63 35.62 48.88 11.15
N MET A 64 36.52 48.27 10.39
CA MET A 64 36.19 47.50 9.19
C MET A 64 35.24 46.32 9.47
N ASN A 65 34.21 46.16 8.64
CA ASN A 65 33.31 45.01 8.63
C ASN A 65 33.90 43.90 7.76
N MET A 66 34.39 42.82 8.37
CA MET A 66 34.99 41.69 7.65
C MET A 66 34.05 41.08 6.60
N THR A 67 32.74 41.10 6.84
CA THR A 67 31.75 40.60 5.87
C THR A 67 31.68 41.48 4.61
N GLU A 68 31.86 42.80 4.72
CA GLU A 68 31.97 43.70 3.57
C GLU A 68 33.30 43.54 2.84
N GLU A 69 34.40 43.32 3.58
CA GLU A 69 35.71 43.06 2.99
C GLU A 69 35.71 41.79 2.13
N MET A 70 35.05 40.72 2.60
CA MET A 70 34.86 39.47 1.87
C MET A 70 33.96 39.62 0.63
N LEU A 71 33.15 40.68 0.53
CA LEU A 71 32.33 40.98 -0.64
C LEU A 71 33.06 41.91 -1.63
N SER A 72 34.08 42.65 -1.18
CA SER A 72 34.84 43.57 -2.01
C SER A 72 35.72 42.84 -3.03
N PRO A 73 35.62 43.14 -4.33
CA PRO A 73 36.37 42.45 -5.39
C PRO A 73 37.89 42.70 -5.35
N THR A 74 38.35 43.71 -4.61
CA THR A 74 39.77 44.08 -4.50
C THR A 74 40.40 43.71 -3.16
N SER A 75 39.67 43.03 -2.27
CA SER A 75 40.20 42.62 -0.97
C SER A 75 40.94 41.29 -1.03
N PHE A 76 42.09 41.24 -0.35
CA PHE A 76 42.82 40.00 -0.10
C PHE A 76 42.04 39.02 0.80
N ALA A 77 41.16 39.51 1.68
CA ALA A 77 40.30 38.65 2.50
C ALA A 77 39.31 37.85 1.62
N ARG A 78 38.73 38.48 0.60
CA ARG A 78 37.93 37.78 -0.41
C ARG A 78 38.75 36.75 -1.17
N GLN A 79 39.92 37.13 -1.67
CA GLN A 79 40.81 36.22 -2.41
C GLN A 79 41.18 34.97 -1.60
N VAL A 80 41.59 35.15 -0.33
CA VAL A 80 41.92 34.04 0.57
C VAL A 80 40.69 33.16 0.83
N ASN A 81 39.52 33.77 1.02
CA ASN A 81 38.28 33.02 1.21
C ASN A 81 37.89 32.19 -0.03
N ASP A 82 38.03 32.75 -1.22
CA ASP A 82 37.74 32.05 -2.48
C ASP A 82 38.71 30.87 -2.69
N GLN A 83 40.00 31.06 -2.38
CA GLN A 83 40.99 29.98 -2.41
C GLN A 83 40.70 28.88 -1.38
N ILE A 84 40.25 29.23 -0.17
CA ILE A 84 39.80 28.25 0.84
C ILE A 84 38.63 27.43 0.31
N ALA A 85 37.64 28.08 -0.32
CA ALA A 85 36.47 27.40 -0.87
C ALA A 85 36.87 26.37 -1.93
N LEU A 86 37.76 26.77 -2.85
CA LEU A 86 38.29 25.88 -3.89
C LEU A 86 39.13 24.73 -3.30
N ALA A 87 40.01 25.03 -2.35
CA ALA A 87 40.84 24.02 -1.69
C ALA A 87 40.00 22.97 -0.95
N LYS A 88 38.90 23.36 -0.30
CA LYS A 88 37.96 22.44 0.35
C LYS A 88 37.36 21.44 -0.65
N ALA A 89 37.03 21.88 -1.86
CA ALA A 89 36.55 20.98 -2.91
C ALA A 89 37.64 19.96 -3.29
N PHE A 90 38.89 20.39 -3.45
CA PHE A 90 40.01 19.51 -3.79
C PHE A 90 40.38 18.52 -2.68
N VAL A 91 40.19 18.85 -1.40
CA VAL A 91 40.36 17.90 -0.29
C VAL A 91 39.44 16.70 -0.43
N VAL A 92 38.19 16.91 -0.82
CA VAL A 92 37.22 15.82 -1.04
C VAL A 92 37.69 14.92 -2.17
N ILE A 93 38.10 15.52 -3.30
CA ILE A 93 38.58 14.80 -4.49
C ILE A 93 39.85 13.98 -4.16
N ALA A 94 40.81 14.57 -3.46
CA ALA A 94 42.05 13.92 -3.08
C ALA A 94 41.81 12.70 -2.18
N LYS A 95 40.87 12.79 -1.22
CA LYS A 95 40.49 11.65 -0.36
C LYS A 95 39.86 10.51 -1.14
N GLU A 96 38.92 10.81 -2.04
CA GLU A 96 38.29 9.80 -2.90
C GLU A 96 39.28 9.14 -3.85
N SER A 97 40.22 9.92 -4.40
CA SER A 97 41.33 9.43 -5.22
C SER A 97 42.45 8.74 -4.44
N LYS A 98 42.25 8.52 -3.12
CA LYS A 98 43.23 7.91 -2.20
C LYS A 98 44.56 8.65 -2.10
N ASN A 99 44.63 9.90 -2.54
CA ASN A 99 45.77 10.79 -2.34
C ASN A 99 45.63 11.51 -1.00
N LEU A 100 45.78 10.72 0.07
CA LEU A 100 45.59 11.20 1.45
C LEU A 100 46.63 12.25 1.85
N GLN A 101 47.83 12.17 1.30
CA GLN A 101 48.90 13.14 1.55
C GLN A 101 48.51 14.53 1.04
N PHE A 102 48.12 14.64 -0.23
CA PHE A 102 47.71 15.90 -0.81
C PHE A 102 46.45 16.47 -0.14
N ALA A 103 45.50 15.61 0.25
CA ALA A 103 44.34 16.01 1.05
C ALA A 103 44.76 16.62 2.40
N TRP A 104 45.81 16.10 3.03
CA TRP A 104 46.36 16.62 4.28
C TRP A 104 47.06 17.96 4.08
N ASP A 105 47.88 18.09 3.02
CA ASP A 105 48.58 19.33 2.67
C ASP A 105 47.58 20.48 2.41
N LEU A 106 46.53 20.23 1.61
CA LEU A 106 45.43 21.17 1.41
C LEU A 106 44.71 21.51 2.72
N SER A 107 44.43 20.52 3.56
CA SER A 107 43.75 20.73 4.86
C SER A 107 44.60 21.54 5.85
N ALA A 108 45.93 21.41 5.78
CA ALA A 108 46.85 22.23 6.56
C ALA A 108 46.84 23.68 6.07
N GLN A 109 46.92 23.90 4.75
CA GLN A 109 46.94 25.26 4.21
C GLN A 109 45.60 25.98 4.34
N ILE A 110 44.46 25.26 4.30
CA ILE A 110 43.15 25.83 4.65
C ILE A 110 43.15 26.36 6.08
N ARG A 111 43.72 25.63 7.04
CA ARG A 111 43.79 26.06 8.45
C ARG A 111 44.67 27.29 8.62
N ASN A 112 45.81 27.35 7.94
CA ASN A 112 46.68 28.54 7.92
C ASN A 112 45.93 29.77 7.36
N SER A 113 45.21 29.58 6.25
CA SER A 113 44.43 30.64 5.60
C SER A 113 43.27 31.14 6.48
N GLN A 114 42.59 30.22 7.20
CA GLN A 114 41.55 30.57 8.16
C GLN A 114 42.11 31.32 9.38
N LEU A 115 43.29 30.97 9.85
CA LEU A 115 43.97 31.67 10.94
C LEU A 115 44.33 33.11 10.54
N LEU A 116 44.79 33.31 9.30
CA LEU A 116 45.07 34.65 8.76
C LEU A 116 43.80 35.52 8.75
N LEU A 117 42.69 35.01 8.21
CA LEU A 117 41.41 35.72 8.20
C LEU A 117 40.90 36.03 9.62
N SER A 118 41.03 35.08 10.55
CA SER A 118 40.66 35.27 11.95
C SER A 118 41.49 36.37 12.62
N THR A 119 42.79 36.42 12.35
CA THR A 119 43.71 37.42 12.90
C THR A 119 43.41 38.82 12.37
N ALA A 120 43.08 38.95 11.08
CA ALA A 120 42.63 40.20 10.47
C ALA A 120 41.30 40.67 11.08
N ALA A 121 40.35 39.76 11.28
CA ALA A 121 39.05 40.06 11.90
C ALA A 121 39.21 40.53 13.36
N ALA A 122 40.08 39.88 14.13
CA ALA A 122 40.35 40.24 15.52
C ALA A 122 41.08 41.59 15.67
N SER A 123 41.98 41.90 14.73
CA SER A 123 42.73 43.15 14.72
C SER A 123 41.98 44.33 14.06
N ARG A 124 40.84 44.07 13.42
CA ARG A 124 40.01 45.06 12.69
C ARG A 124 40.80 45.87 11.66
N ARG A 125 41.78 45.23 11.02
CA ARG A 125 42.60 45.83 9.96
C ARG A 125 42.47 45.01 8.67
N PRO A 126 42.37 45.66 7.49
CA PRO A 126 42.38 44.95 6.22
C PRO A 126 43.69 44.19 6.06
N LEU A 127 43.61 43.04 5.40
CA LEU A 127 44.81 42.29 5.03
C LEU A 127 45.66 43.12 4.07
N THR A 128 46.93 43.30 4.41
CA THR A 128 47.88 43.94 3.50
C THR A 128 48.50 42.90 2.55
N VAL A 129 49.16 43.39 1.50
CA VAL A 129 49.92 42.54 0.58
C VAL A 129 50.97 41.73 1.33
N LEU A 130 51.72 42.37 2.24
CA LEU A 130 52.79 41.74 3.02
C LEU A 130 52.27 40.62 3.92
N ASP A 131 51.08 40.79 4.50
CA ASP A 131 50.48 39.80 5.41
C ASP A 131 49.91 38.59 4.65
N SER A 132 49.41 38.81 3.44
CA SER A 132 48.65 37.81 2.67
C SER A 132 49.48 37.06 1.62
N GLU A 133 50.56 37.67 1.11
CA GLU A 133 51.44 37.09 0.08
C GLU A 133 51.87 35.65 0.35
N PRO A 134 52.44 35.27 1.52
CA PRO A 134 52.91 33.90 1.73
C PRO A 134 51.75 32.89 1.71
N THR A 135 50.63 33.22 2.35
CA THR A 135 49.46 32.34 2.43
C THR A 135 48.81 32.13 1.07
N ILE A 136 48.66 33.21 0.29
CA ILE A 136 48.11 33.19 -1.06
C ILE A 136 49.02 32.39 -2.00
N ARG A 137 50.33 32.59 -1.92
CA ARG A 137 51.33 31.89 -2.74
C ARG A 137 51.33 30.40 -2.48
N ASP A 138 51.40 29.99 -1.21
CA ASP A 138 51.44 28.58 -0.83
C ASP A 138 50.14 27.85 -1.22
N MET A 139 48.99 28.52 -1.04
CA MET A 139 47.71 28.00 -1.51
C MET A 139 47.66 27.89 -3.03
N ALA A 140 48.15 28.89 -3.76
CA ALA A 140 48.19 28.87 -5.22
C ALA A 140 49.03 27.71 -5.77
N VAL A 141 50.14 27.34 -5.12
CA VAL A 141 50.95 26.16 -5.49
C VAL A 141 50.13 24.88 -5.36
N LEU A 142 49.41 24.70 -4.25
CA LEU A 142 48.55 23.53 -4.04
C LEU A 142 47.37 23.50 -5.03
N LEU A 143 46.75 24.64 -5.31
CA LEU A 143 45.67 24.73 -6.29
C LEU A 143 46.16 24.40 -7.71
N TYR A 144 47.36 24.84 -8.08
CA TYR A 144 47.98 24.48 -9.36
C TYR A 144 48.33 22.99 -9.43
N GLN A 145 48.87 22.41 -8.35
CA GLN A 145 49.10 20.96 -8.26
C GLN A 145 47.79 20.17 -8.40
N ALA A 146 46.68 20.64 -7.84
CA ALA A 146 45.38 20.02 -8.01
C ALA A 146 44.94 20.01 -9.48
N GLN A 147 45.19 21.08 -10.23
CA GLN A 147 44.93 21.11 -11.68
C GLN A 147 45.78 20.09 -12.44
N GLN A 148 47.06 19.96 -12.10
CA GLN A 148 47.96 18.95 -12.70
C GLN A 148 47.53 17.52 -12.38
N LEU A 149 46.91 17.30 -11.22
CA LEU A 149 46.29 16.03 -10.83
C LEU A 149 44.91 15.82 -11.49
N HIS A 150 44.49 16.70 -12.40
CA HIS A 150 43.17 16.71 -13.04
C HIS A 150 42.01 16.77 -12.03
N TYR A 151 42.22 17.43 -10.89
CA TYR A 151 41.15 17.75 -9.95
C TYR A 151 40.48 19.05 -10.41
N ASP A 152 39.79 19.01 -11.55
CA ASP A 152 39.08 20.16 -12.11
C ASP A 152 37.55 20.06 -11.92
N SER A 153 36.85 21.17 -12.17
CA SER A 153 35.39 21.25 -12.03
C SER A 153 34.65 20.29 -12.96
N ALA A 154 35.20 19.99 -14.15
CA ALA A 154 34.61 19.03 -15.08
C ALA A 154 34.66 17.60 -14.53
N THR A 155 35.78 17.23 -13.93
CA THR A 155 35.98 15.94 -13.24
C THR A 155 35.06 15.84 -12.02
N MET A 156 34.88 16.92 -11.27
CA MET A 156 33.93 16.97 -10.15
C MET A 156 32.48 16.76 -10.63
N ILE A 157 32.07 17.44 -11.70
CA ILE A 157 30.73 17.28 -12.29
C ILE A 157 30.52 15.85 -12.79
N MET A 158 31.50 15.27 -13.49
CA MET A 158 31.40 13.91 -14.01
C MET A 158 31.33 12.87 -12.88
N ARG A 159 32.09 13.04 -11.80
CA ARG A 159 32.02 12.16 -10.62
C ARG A 159 30.69 12.31 -9.88
N LEU A 160 30.23 13.53 -9.64
CA LEU A 160 28.93 13.77 -9.02
C LEU A 160 27.80 13.14 -9.85
N LYS A 161 27.86 13.28 -11.18
CA LYS A 161 26.92 12.61 -12.10
C LYS A 161 26.96 11.09 -11.96
N ALA A 162 28.15 10.49 -11.91
CA ALA A 162 28.28 9.04 -11.70
C ALA A 162 27.72 8.59 -10.35
N THR A 163 27.95 9.35 -9.27
CA THR A 163 27.38 9.08 -7.95
C THR A 163 25.86 9.20 -7.95
N ILE A 164 25.30 10.23 -8.59
CA ILE A 164 23.85 10.39 -8.75
C ILE A 164 23.26 9.19 -9.50
N GLN A 165 23.84 8.80 -10.63
CA GLN A 165 23.39 7.64 -11.40
C GLN A 165 23.48 6.33 -10.60
N SER A 166 24.52 6.16 -9.78
CA SER A 166 24.67 5.01 -8.89
C SER A 166 23.59 4.99 -7.79
N LEU A 167 23.32 6.15 -7.17
CA LEU A 167 22.27 6.30 -6.17
C LEU A 167 20.88 6.07 -6.77
N GLU A 168 20.61 6.57 -7.97
CA GLU A 168 19.37 6.32 -8.73
C GLU A 168 19.18 4.82 -9.00
N ALA A 169 20.24 4.11 -9.43
CA ALA A 169 20.19 2.67 -9.65
C ALA A 169 19.94 1.88 -8.35
N GLN A 170 20.60 2.27 -7.25
CA GLN A 170 20.35 1.66 -5.94
C GLN A 170 18.92 1.92 -5.44
N MET A 171 18.43 3.16 -5.60
CA MET A 171 17.06 3.54 -5.24
C MET A 171 16.06 2.70 -6.04
N SER A 172 16.24 2.57 -7.37
CA SER A 172 15.39 1.73 -8.22
C SER A 172 15.36 0.27 -7.73
N SER A 173 16.52 -0.31 -7.39
CA SER A 173 16.60 -1.68 -6.88
C SER A 173 15.90 -1.86 -5.53
N VAL A 174 16.05 -0.90 -4.62
CA VAL A 174 15.36 -0.93 -3.31
C VAL A 174 13.85 -0.76 -3.49
N THR A 175 13.40 0.14 -4.37
CA THR A 175 11.98 0.33 -4.70
C THR A 175 11.37 -0.95 -5.27
N GLU A 176 12.07 -1.66 -6.17
CA GLU A 176 11.61 -2.92 -6.74
C GLU A 176 11.45 -4.01 -5.66
N LYS A 177 12.47 -4.18 -4.79
CA LYS A 177 12.41 -5.12 -3.66
C LYS A 177 11.27 -4.78 -2.69
N SER A 178 11.11 -3.50 -2.36
CA SER A 178 10.02 -3.03 -1.50
C SER A 178 8.65 -3.34 -2.09
N ALA A 179 8.45 -3.07 -3.39
CA ALA A 179 7.21 -3.41 -4.08
C ALA A 179 6.92 -4.92 -4.08
N LYS A 180 7.96 -5.76 -4.24
CA LYS A 180 7.84 -7.22 -4.16
C LYS A 180 7.38 -7.68 -2.77
N TYR A 181 8.01 -7.19 -1.71
CA TYR A 181 7.61 -7.56 -0.34
C TYR A 181 6.22 -7.04 0.02
N ALA A 182 5.85 -5.85 -0.44
CA ALA A 182 4.49 -5.33 -0.27
C ALA A 182 3.46 -6.21 -0.97
N GLN A 183 3.75 -6.72 -2.17
CA GLN A 183 2.86 -7.62 -2.89
C GLN A 183 2.69 -8.96 -2.15
N ILE A 184 3.79 -9.56 -1.68
CA ILE A 184 3.75 -10.80 -0.89
C ILE A 184 2.90 -10.59 0.36
N ALA A 185 3.13 -9.51 1.11
CA ALA A 185 2.37 -9.22 2.33
C ALA A 185 0.87 -8.98 2.08
N ALA A 186 0.49 -8.53 0.87
CA ALA A 186 -0.90 -8.32 0.46
C ALA A 186 -1.61 -9.59 -0.07
N GLU A 187 -0.83 -10.59 -0.48
CA GLU A 187 -1.34 -11.86 -1.03
C GLU A 187 -1.29 -13.01 -0.02
N GLU A 188 -0.42 -12.92 0.98
CA GLU A 188 -0.32 -13.91 2.04
C GLU A 188 -1.64 -14.05 2.80
N VAL A 189 -2.05 -15.31 3.01
CA VAL A 189 -3.16 -15.64 3.91
C VAL A 189 -2.65 -15.55 5.35
N PRO A 190 -3.19 -14.64 6.19
CA PRO A 190 -2.86 -14.57 7.61
C PRO A 190 -3.00 -15.92 8.31
N LYS A 191 -2.06 -16.24 9.21
CA LYS A 191 -2.09 -17.48 10.01
C LYS A 191 -3.40 -17.65 10.79
N SER A 192 -3.97 -16.53 11.26
CA SER A 192 -5.25 -16.51 11.96
C SER A 192 -6.42 -16.91 11.04
N LEU A 193 -6.48 -16.37 9.82
CA LEU A 193 -7.46 -16.79 8.80
C LEU A 193 -7.29 -18.27 8.42
N TYR A 194 -6.06 -18.73 8.21
CA TYR A 194 -5.80 -20.14 7.90
C TYR A 194 -6.26 -21.07 9.04
N CYS A 195 -5.91 -20.74 10.29
CA CYS A 195 -6.38 -21.47 11.47
C CYS A 195 -7.91 -21.54 11.52
N LEU A 196 -8.57 -20.41 11.28
CA LEU A 196 -10.03 -20.30 11.33
C LEU A 196 -10.68 -21.23 10.29
N GLY A 197 -10.22 -21.18 9.04
CA GLY A 197 -10.72 -22.05 7.98
C GLY A 197 -10.57 -23.54 8.30
N VAL A 198 -9.40 -23.97 8.79
CA VAL A 198 -9.16 -25.37 9.15
C VAL A 198 -10.07 -25.81 10.30
N ARG A 199 -10.25 -24.97 11.33
CA ARG A 199 -11.11 -25.31 12.48
C ARG A 199 -12.57 -25.40 12.08
N LEU A 200 -13.08 -24.44 11.32
CA LEU A 200 -14.46 -24.43 10.84
C LEU A 200 -14.76 -25.62 9.93
N THR A 201 -13.83 -25.97 9.03
CA THR A 201 -13.94 -27.19 8.20
C THR A 201 -13.97 -28.45 9.07
N THR A 202 -13.11 -28.52 10.10
CA THR A 202 -13.10 -29.66 11.01
C THR A 202 -14.43 -29.77 11.76
N ASP A 203 -14.96 -28.66 12.27
CA ASP A 203 -16.25 -28.64 12.97
C ASP A 203 -17.40 -29.03 12.05
N TRP A 204 -17.40 -28.52 10.80
CA TRP A 204 -18.41 -28.87 9.80
C TRP A 204 -18.59 -30.38 9.64
N PHE A 205 -17.49 -31.13 9.55
CA PHE A 205 -17.54 -32.58 9.37
C PHE A 205 -17.75 -33.37 10.67
N GLN A 206 -17.53 -32.75 11.83
CA GLN A 206 -17.70 -33.39 13.14
C GLN A 206 -19.10 -33.13 13.74
N ASN A 207 -19.78 -32.06 13.32
CA ASN A 207 -21.03 -31.60 13.91
C ASN A 207 -22.25 -31.93 13.02
N SER A 208 -22.76 -33.16 13.15
CA SER A 208 -23.94 -33.61 12.40
C SER A 208 -25.23 -32.83 12.72
N GLU A 209 -25.32 -32.20 13.90
CA GLU A 209 -26.47 -31.37 14.28
C GLU A 209 -26.52 -30.09 13.43
N LEU A 210 -25.36 -29.44 13.24
CA LEU A 210 -25.24 -28.25 12.40
C LEU A 210 -25.67 -28.52 10.95
N GLN A 211 -25.24 -29.67 10.40
CA GLN A 211 -25.64 -30.11 9.07
C GLN A 211 -27.15 -30.39 8.99
N GLY A 212 -27.71 -31.04 10.02
CA GLY A 212 -29.15 -31.32 10.12
C GLY A 212 -30.01 -30.05 10.12
N LYS A 213 -29.64 -29.05 10.94
CA LYS A 213 -30.35 -27.75 11.00
C LYS A 213 -30.38 -27.04 9.65
N LEU A 214 -29.27 -27.08 8.91
CA LEU A 214 -29.21 -26.51 7.56
C LEU A 214 -30.08 -27.28 6.56
N ALA A 215 -30.06 -28.62 6.62
CA ALA A 215 -30.86 -29.46 5.74
C ALA A 215 -32.37 -29.23 5.96
N GLU A 216 -32.83 -29.13 7.20
CA GLU A 216 -34.24 -28.83 7.52
C GLU A 216 -34.67 -27.45 7.01
N ARG A 217 -33.81 -26.44 7.17
CA ARG A 217 -34.09 -25.08 6.70
C ARG A 217 -34.03 -24.94 5.18
N SER A 218 -33.32 -25.83 4.46
CA SER A 218 -33.12 -25.73 3.01
C SER A 218 -34.42 -25.62 2.20
N TYR A 219 -35.48 -26.35 2.60
CA TYR A 219 -36.79 -26.27 1.94
C TYR A 219 -37.47 -24.91 2.10
N ALA A 220 -37.35 -24.29 3.27
CA ALA A 220 -37.90 -22.97 3.53
C ALA A 220 -37.08 -21.85 2.86
N LEU A 221 -35.76 -22.05 2.70
CA LEU A 221 -34.89 -21.12 1.98
C LEU A 221 -35.15 -21.15 0.47
N ALA A 222 -35.41 -22.32 -0.11
CA ALA A 222 -35.49 -22.51 -1.55
C ALA A 222 -36.48 -21.54 -2.24
N SER A 223 -37.61 -21.23 -1.61
CA SER A 223 -38.59 -20.27 -2.14
C SER A 223 -38.03 -18.84 -2.17
N LYS A 224 -37.29 -18.43 -1.13
CA LYS A 224 -36.67 -17.10 -1.05
C LYS A 224 -35.53 -16.91 -2.05
N LEU A 225 -34.79 -17.96 -2.40
CA LEU A 225 -33.60 -17.83 -3.26
C LEU A 225 -33.92 -17.36 -4.68
N THR A 226 -35.17 -17.50 -5.13
CA THR A 226 -35.63 -17.12 -6.48
C THR A 226 -36.75 -16.06 -6.48
N ASP A 227 -37.14 -15.59 -5.30
CA ASP A 227 -38.21 -14.60 -5.14
C ASP A 227 -37.74 -13.19 -5.47
N ASN A 228 -38.07 -12.74 -6.66
CA ASN A 228 -37.70 -11.42 -7.18
C ASN A 228 -38.33 -10.22 -6.43
N SER A 229 -39.19 -10.45 -5.41
CA SER A 229 -39.66 -9.40 -4.51
C SER A 229 -38.68 -9.09 -3.36
N LEU A 230 -37.64 -9.90 -3.20
CA LEU A 230 -36.60 -9.77 -2.18
C LEU A 230 -35.35 -9.04 -2.70
N TYR A 231 -34.51 -8.57 -1.77
CA TYR A 231 -33.26 -7.88 -2.08
C TYR A 231 -32.11 -8.87 -2.16
N HIS A 232 -31.75 -9.24 -3.39
CA HIS A 232 -30.69 -10.22 -3.66
C HIS A 232 -29.32 -9.57 -3.80
N PHE A 233 -28.40 -10.02 -2.95
CA PHE A 233 -26.99 -9.66 -2.98
C PHE A 233 -26.13 -10.87 -3.35
N CYS A 234 -25.04 -10.67 -4.08
CA CYS A 234 -24.04 -11.71 -4.31
C CYS A 234 -22.64 -11.26 -3.90
N VAL A 235 -21.89 -12.19 -3.33
CA VAL A 235 -20.48 -12.02 -2.93
C VAL A 235 -19.72 -13.26 -3.38
N PHE A 236 -18.59 -13.07 -4.05
CA PHE A 236 -17.73 -14.15 -4.53
C PHE A 236 -16.39 -14.08 -3.80
N SER A 237 -16.12 -15.02 -2.89
CA SER A 237 -14.96 -14.90 -1.98
C SER A 237 -14.52 -16.24 -1.40
N ASP A 238 -13.23 -16.34 -1.14
CA ASP A 238 -12.57 -17.39 -0.35
C ASP A 238 -12.22 -16.94 1.08
N ASN A 239 -12.57 -15.70 1.45
CA ASN A 239 -12.27 -15.12 2.76
C ASN A 239 -13.53 -15.05 3.63
N ILE A 240 -13.58 -15.95 4.62
CA ILE A 240 -14.73 -16.14 5.52
C ILE A 240 -15.01 -14.87 6.34
N VAL A 241 -13.98 -14.24 6.92
CA VAL A 241 -14.17 -13.07 7.79
C VAL A 241 -14.51 -11.82 6.99
N ALA A 242 -13.89 -11.64 5.82
CA ALA A 242 -14.24 -10.54 4.94
C ALA A 242 -15.71 -10.66 4.49
N THR A 243 -16.13 -11.85 4.06
CA THR A 243 -17.52 -12.14 3.69
C THR A 243 -18.48 -11.93 4.86
N SER A 244 -18.12 -12.37 6.08
CA SER A 244 -18.96 -12.17 7.27
C SER A 244 -19.14 -10.70 7.61
N VAL A 245 -18.12 -9.86 7.42
CA VAL A 245 -18.24 -8.41 7.61
C VAL A 245 -19.19 -7.79 6.59
N VAL A 246 -19.17 -8.21 5.31
CA VAL A 246 -20.13 -7.72 4.30
C VAL A 246 -21.56 -8.06 4.72
N VAL A 247 -21.81 -9.31 5.11
CA VAL A 247 -23.15 -9.77 5.54
C VAL A 247 -23.59 -9.07 6.83
N ASN A 248 -22.73 -9.03 7.86
CA ASN A 248 -23.03 -8.40 9.15
C ASN A 248 -23.29 -6.90 9.02
N SER A 249 -22.43 -6.19 8.29
CA SER A 249 -22.60 -4.76 8.07
C SER A 249 -23.88 -4.45 7.28
N THR A 250 -24.24 -5.28 6.31
CA THR A 250 -25.52 -5.15 5.59
C THR A 250 -26.72 -5.46 6.50
N ALA A 251 -26.67 -6.55 7.28
CA ALA A 251 -27.74 -6.95 8.18
C ALA A 251 -28.02 -5.90 9.27
N LEU A 252 -26.97 -5.31 9.84
CA LEU A 252 -27.08 -4.31 10.90
C LEU A 252 -27.63 -2.98 10.39
N ASN A 253 -27.25 -2.56 9.18
CA ASN A 253 -27.67 -1.28 8.60
C ASN A 253 -28.93 -1.36 7.72
N SER A 254 -29.46 -2.57 7.47
CA SER A 254 -30.70 -2.78 6.73
C SER A 254 -31.92 -2.37 7.55
N LYS A 255 -32.89 -1.72 6.89
CA LYS A 255 -34.21 -1.40 7.45
C LYS A 255 -35.15 -2.60 7.49
N ALA A 256 -34.96 -3.55 6.58
CA ALA A 256 -35.79 -4.75 6.42
C ALA A 256 -34.89 -5.98 6.19
N PRO A 257 -34.10 -6.39 7.22
CA PRO A 257 -33.14 -7.49 7.08
C PRO A 257 -33.79 -8.82 6.66
N GLU A 258 -35.06 -9.06 7.02
CA GLU A 258 -35.84 -10.24 6.64
C GLU A 258 -36.10 -10.37 5.13
N LYS A 259 -35.95 -9.27 4.38
CA LYS A 259 -36.06 -9.22 2.92
C LYS A 259 -34.71 -9.36 2.19
N VAL A 260 -33.60 -9.41 2.92
CA VAL A 260 -32.26 -9.50 2.34
C VAL A 260 -31.88 -10.96 2.15
N VAL A 261 -31.40 -11.28 0.95
CA VAL A 261 -30.91 -12.60 0.56
C VAL A 261 -29.49 -12.48 0.02
N PHE A 262 -28.53 -13.08 0.72
CA PHE A 262 -27.15 -13.21 0.27
C PHE A 262 -26.91 -14.53 -0.41
N HIS A 263 -26.35 -14.46 -1.61
CA HIS A 263 -25.82 -15.59 -2.36
C HIS A 263 -24.30 -15.52 -2.35
N LEU A 264 -23.69 -16.35 -1.51
CA LEU A 264 -22.25 -16.42 -1.33
C LEU A 264 -21.71 -17.55 -2.21
N VAL A 265 -20.75 -17.24 -3.09
CA VAL A 265 -20.07 -18.28 -3.88
C VAL A 265 -18.60 -18.33 -3.48
N THR A 266 -18.14 -19.53 -3.18
CA THR A 266 -16.77 -19.81 -2.76
C THR A 266 -16.19 -21.00 -3.54
N ASN A 267 -14.97 -21.42 -3.22
CA ASN A 267 -14.34 -22.62 -3.80
C ASN A 267 -14.55 -23.84 -2.88
N GLU A 268 -14.24 -25.03 -3.39
CA GLU A 268 -14.35 -26.31 -2.66
C GLU A 268 -13.62 -26.27 -1.32
N ILE A 269 -12.45 -25.64 -1.29
CA ILE A 269 -11.56 -25.60 -0.11
C ILE A 269 -12.22 -24.83 1.04
N ASN A 270 -12.91 -23.72 0.74
CA ASN A 270 -13.51 -22.86 1.76
C ASN A 270 -15.00 -23.14 1.98
N TYR A 271 -15.63 -23.96 1.13
CA TYR A 271 -17.06 -24.26 1.18
C TYR A 271 -17.52 -24.78 2.55
N ALA A 272 -16.87 -25.81 3.08
CA ALA A 272 -17.23 -26.40 4.38
C ALA A 272 -17.11 -25.37 5.52
N ALA A 273 -16.01 -24.61 5.54
CA ALA A 273 -15.78 -23.60 6.56
C ALA A 273 -16.80 -22.45 6.48
N MET A 274 -17.12 -21.99 5.27
CA MET A 274 -18.11 -20.93 5.03
C MET A 274 -19.52 -21.39 5.40
N LYS A 275 -19.92 -22.63 5.05
CA LYS A 275 -21.18 -23.24 5.49
C LYS A 275 -21.24 -23.32 7.02
N SER A 276 -20.15 -23.74 7.65
CA SER A 276 -20.04 -23.85 9.12
C SER A 276 -20.24 -22.50 9.80
N TRP A 277 -19.49 -21.48 9.37
CA TRP A 277 -19.57 -20.13 9.92
C TRP A 277 -20.99 -19.57 9.84
N PHE A 278 -21.58 -19.55 8.65
CA PHE A 278 -22.92 -18.99 8.47
C PHE A 278 -24.02 -19.84 9.07
N ALA A 279 -23.81 -21.14 9.30
CA ALA A 279 -24.77 -21.97 10.03
C ALA A 279 -24.81 -21.65 11.54
N MET A 280 -23.66 -21.36 12.14
CA MET A 280 -23.55 -21.02 13.56
C MET A 280 -24.09 -19.62 13.85
N ASP A 281 -23.81 -18.67 12.96
CA ASP A 281 -24.16 -17.26 13.17
C ASP A 281 -25.54 -16.85 12.63
N MET A 282 -26.35 -17.76 12.06
CA MET A 282 -27.63 -17.40 11.42
C MET A 282 -28.56 -16.58 12.32
N ASP A 283 -28.64 -16.93 13.60
CA ASP A 283 -29.56 -16.27 14.54
C ASP A 283 -29.12 -14.83 14.86
N ASN A 284 -27.84 -14.50 14.64
CA ASN A 284 -27.28 -13.16 14.81
C ASN A 284 -27.53 -12.23 13.61
N LEU A 285 -28.02 -12.77 12.49
CA LEU A 285 -28.17 -12.02 11.23
C LEU A 285 -29.53 -11.30 11.05
N ARG A 286 -30.30 -11.11 12.13
CA ARG A 286 -31.57 -10.34 12.13
C ARG A 286 -32.60 -10.77 11.06
N GLY A 287 -32.58 -12.03 10.64
CA GLY A 287 -33.50 -12.58 9.63
C GLY A 287 -32.99 -12.52 8.18
N VAL A 288 -31.77 -12.02 7.94
CA VAL A 288 -31.11 -12.13 6.63
C VAL A 288 -30.99 -13.60 6.22
N THR A 289 -31.34 -13.89 4.97
CA THR A 289 -31.17 -15.23 4.40
C THR A 289 -29.79 -15.33 3.75
N VAL A 290 -29.02 -16.36 4.07
CA VAL A 290 -27.70 -16.59 3.48
C VAL A 290 -27.67 -17.98 2.86
N GLU A 291 -27.30 -18.06 1.58
CA GLU A 291 -26.98 -19.31 0.92
C GLU A 291 -25.53 -19.30 0.47
N VAL A 292 -24.85 -20.42 0.71
CA VAL A 292 -23.45 -20.62 0.33
C VAL A 292 -23.40 -21.72 -0.71
N GLN A 293 -22.79 -21.42 -1.85
CA GLN A 293 -22.56 -22.31 -2.98
C GLN A 293 -21.05 -22.43 -3.25
N LYS A 294 -20.64 -23.53 -3.86
CA LYS A 294 -19.29 -23.68 -4.40
C LYS A 294 -19.34 -23.70 -5.92
N PHE A 295 -18.42 -22.97 -6.56
CA PHE A 295 -18.49 -22.83 -8.03
C PHE A 295 -18.13 -24.13 -8.77
N GLU A 296 -17.47 -25.09 -8.12
CA GLU A 296 -17.16 -26.39 -8.67
C GLU A 296 -18.43 -27.19 -9.04
N ASP A 297 -19.57 -26.89 -8.41
CA ASP A 297 -20.86 -27.50 -8.75
C ASP A 297 -21.49 -26.90 -10.02
N PHE A 298 -20.95 -25.79 -10.55
CA PHE A 298 -21.47 -25.14 -11.75
C PHE A 298 -21.03 -25.90 -13.01
N ARG A 299 -21.92 -26.76 -13.53
CA ARG A 299 -21.65 -27.59 -14.71
C ARG A 299 -21.26 -26.81 -15.97
N TRP A 300 -21.72 -25.57 -16.10
CA TRP A 300 -21.38 -24.68 -17.22
C TRP A 300 -19.98 -24.06 -17.09
N LEU A 301 -19.38 -24.06 -15.90
CA LEU A 301 -18.08 -23.45 -15.62
C LEU A 301 -16.94 -24.40 -16.02
N ASN A 302 -16.69 -24.48 -17.32
CA ASN A 302 -15.64 -25.32 -17.89
C ASN A 302 -14.87 -24.60 -19.02
N ALA A 303 -13.71 -25.13 -19.39
CA ALA A 303 -12.82 -24.53 -20.40
C ALA A 303 -13.42 -24.45 -21.81
N SER A 304 -14.48 -25.21 -22.11
CA SER A 304 -15.19 -25.13 -23.39
C SER A 304 -16.08 -23.90 -23.48
N TYR A 305 -16.55 -23.36 -22.36
CA TYR A 305 -17.42 -22.19 -22.31
C TYR A 305 -16.69 -20.93 -21.82
N VAL A 306 -15.79 -21.05 -20.83
CA VAL A 306 -15.16 -19.92 -20.13
C VAL A 306 -13.74 -19.68 -20.65
N PRO A 307 -13.47 -18.56 -21.35
CA PRO A 307 -12.16 -18.32 -21.97
C PRO A 307 -11.00 -18.25 -20.99
N VAL A 308 -11.22 -17.74 -19.78
CA VAL A 308 -10.17 -17.65 -18.74
C VAL A 308 -9.73 -19.04 -18.27
N LEU A 309 -10.66 -19.99 -18.13
CA LEU A 309 -10.31 -21.38 -17.78
C LEU A 309 -9.51 -22.04 -18.90
N LYS A 310 -9.85 -21.74 -20.16
CA LYS A 310 -9.09 -22.20 -21.33
C LYS A 310 -7.66 -21.63 -21.32
N GLN A 311 -7.50 -20.34 -21.03
CA GLN A 311 -6.19 -19.70 -20.89
C GLN A 311 -5.39 -20.25 -19.70
N LEU A 312 -6.06 -20.62 -18.61
CA LEU A 312 -5.41 -21.24 -17.44
C LEU A 312 -4.85 -22.64 -17.72
N GLN A 313 -5.34 -23.33 -18.74
CA GLN A 313 -4.81 -24.63 -19.17
C GLN A 313 -3.58 -24.49 -20.08
N ASP A 314 -3.28 -23.28 -20.57
CA ASP A 314 -2.15 -22.99 -21.44
C ASP A 314 -0.84 -22.83 -20.64
N SER A 315 0.21 -23.53 -21.06
CA SER A 315 1.50 -23.58 -20.35
C SER A 315 2.22 -22.24 -20.32
N ASP A 316 2.09 -21.42 -21.37
CA ASP A 316 2.74 -20.11 -21.46
C ASP A 316 2.07 -19.11 -20.52
N THR A 317 0.74 -19.19 -20.41
CA THR A 317 -0.05 -18.43 -19.45
C THR A 317 0.27 -18.84 -18.00
N GLN A 318 0.35 -20.14 -17.72
CA GLN A 318 0.78 -20.62 -16.40
C GLN A 318 2.21 -20.15 -16.08
N SER A 319 3.12 -20.20 -17.06
CA SER A 319 4.47 -19.71 -16.86
C SER A 319 4.48 -18.20 -16.54
N TYR A 320 3.69 -17.39 -17.23
CA TYR A 320 3.65 -15.95 -17.00
C TYR A 320 3.20 -15.57 -15.57
N TYR A 321 2.16 -16.22 -15.06
CA TYR A 321 1.57 -15.89 -13.75
C TYR A 321 2.21 -16.64 -12.57
N PHE A 322 2.75 -17.84 -12.77
CA PHE A 322 3.27 -18.69 -11.69
C PHE A 322 4.80 -18.90 -11.73
N SER A 323 5.53 -18.48 -12.78
CA SER A 323 6.99 -18.61 -12.79
C SER A 323 7.66 -17.51 -12.01
N GLY A 324 8.47 -17.90 -11.03
CA GLY A 324 9.24 -16.97 -10.21
C GLY A 324 10.36 -16.23 -10.95
N HIS A 325 10.90 -16.70 -12.09
CA HIS A 325 12.28 -16.34 -12.49
C HIS A 325 12.64 -16.21 -13.99
N ASN A 326 11.75 -16.34 -14.98
CA ASN A 326 12.17 -16.55 -16.39
C ASN A 326 12.00 -15.40 -17.39
N ASP A 327 11.82 -14.15 -16.97
CA ASP A 327 11.81 -13.02 -17.91
C ASP A 327 12.69 -11.94 -17.32
N ASP A 328 13.75 -11.56 -18.05
CA ASP A 328 14.92 -10.73 -17.68
C ASP A 328 14.57 -9.33 -17.13
N GLY A 329 13.73 -9.24 -16.09
CA GLY A 329 13.22 -8.00 -15.51
C GLY A 329 12.22 -7.23 -16.38
N ARG A 330 11.79 -7.76 -17.54
CA ARG A 330 10.92 -7.03 -18.50
C ARG A 330 9.49 -6.83 -18.03
N THR A 331 8.97 -7.74 -17.22
CA THR A 331 7.59 -7.70 -16.73
C THR A 331 7.58 -7.37 -15.23
N PRO A 332 7.10 -6.18 -14.80
CA PRO A 332 7.07 -5.82 -13.39
C PRO A 332 6.26 -6.81 -12.54
N ILE A 333 6.68 -7.06 -11.30
CA ILE A 333 6.13 -8.13 -10.45
C ILE A 333 4.63 -7.97 -10.16
N LYS A 334 4.12 -6.72 -10.14
CA LYS A 334 2.67 -6.44 -10.03
C LYS A 334 1.84 -7.12 -11.12
N PHE A 335 2.46 -7.54 -12.23
CA PHE A 335 1.85 -8.21 -13.37
C PHE A 335 1.81 -9.75 -13.26
N ARG A 336 2.33 -10.33 -12.17
CA ARG A 336 2.37 -11.79 -11.94
C ARG A 336 1.56 -12.22 -10.71
N ASN A 337 0.37 -11.66 -10.53
CA ASN A 337 -0.50 -11.98 -9.39
C ASN A 337 -1.55 -13.04 -9.80
N PRO A 338 -1.53 -14.25 -9.21
CA PRO A 338 -2.52 -15.29 -9.47
C PRO A 338 -3.96 -14.90 -9.15
N LYS A 339 -4.21 -13.89 -8.30
CA LYS A 339 -5.56 -13.36 -8.04
C LYS A 339 -6.24 -12.85 -9.30
N TYR A 340 -5.49 -12.41 -10.32
CA TYR A 340 -6.04 -12.02 -11.61
C TYR A 340 -6.57 -13.18 -12.44
N LEU A 341 -6.26 -14.41 -12.04
CA LEU A 341 -6.80 -15.64 -12.61
C LEU A 341 -7.76 -16.34 -11.65
N SER A 342 -8.03 -15.76 -10.47
CA SER A 342 -8.97 -16.33 -9.52
C SER A 342 -10.35 -16.39 -10.16
N MET A 343 -10.90 -17.60 -10.26
CA MET A 343 -12.22 -17.80 -10.84
C MET A 343 -13.31 -17.06 -10.09
N LEU A 344 -13.18 -16.89 -8.77
CA LEU A 344 -14.10 -16.09 -7.95
C LEU A 344 -14.18 -14.64 -8.45
N ASN A 345 -13.06 -14.06 -8.89
CA ASN A 345 -13.06 -12.73 -9.49
C ASN A 345 -13.74 -12.70 -10.86
N HIS A 346 -13.67 -13.78 -11.64
CA HIS A 346 -14.29 -13.85 -12.96
C HIS A 346 -15.77 -14.21 -12.94
N LEU A 347 -16.29 -14.82 -11.86
CA LEU A 347 -17.72 -15.12 -11.71
C LEU A 347 -18.60 -13.87 -11.80
N ARG A 348 -18.06 -12.67 -11.54
CA ARG A 348 -18.78 -11.39 -11.71
C ARG A 348 -19.28 -11.17 -13.14
N PHE A 349 -18.70 -11.84 -14.13
CA PHE A 349 -19.14 -11.79 -15.53
C PHE A 349 -20.18 -12.86 -15.89
N TYR A 350 -20.53 -13.73 -14.94
CA TYR A 350 -21.43 -14.87 -15.13
C TYR A 350 -22.61 -14.84 -14.14
N ILE A 351 -22.92 -13.68 -13.57
CA ILE A 351 -24.01 -13.53 -12.59
C ILE A 351 -25.35 -14.09 -13.14
N PRO A 352 -25.74 -13.84 -14.40
CA PRO A 352 -26.96 -14.45 -14.95
C PRO A 352 -26.92 -15.97 -15.09
N GLU A 353 -25.75 -16.56 -15.30
CA GLU A 353 -25.54 -18.01 -15.37
C GLU A 353 -25.57 -18.66 -13.99
N VAL A 354 -25.07 -17.95 -12.96
CA VAL A 354 -25.17 -18.38 -11.56
C VAL A 354 -26.63 -18.25 -11.07
N PHE A 355 -27.32 -17.17 -11.42
CA PHE A 355 -28.67 -16.84 -10.93
C PHE A 355 -29.70 -16.62 -12.07
N PRO A 356 -30.04 -17.67 -12.83
CA PRO A 356 -30.89 -17.52 -14.03
C PRO A 356 -32.31 -17.07 -13.74
N ALA A 357 -32.85 -17.36 -12.54
CA ALA A 357 -34.21 -17.00 -12.14
C ALA A 357 -34.37 -15.55 -11.67
N LEU A 358 -33.28 -14.85 -11.37
CA LEU A 358 -33.30 -13.49 -10.83
C LEU A 358 -33.30 -12.44 -11.95
N LYS A 359 -33.95 -11.31 -11.67
CA LYS A 359 -34.11 -10.18 -12.59
C LYS A 359 -33.18 -9.03 -12.26
N LYS A 360 -32.92 -8.76 -10.97
CA LYS A 360 -32.03 -7.69 -10.51
C LYS A 360 -31.23 -8.16 -9.30
N MET A 361 -29.98 -7.74 -9.20
CA MET A 361 -29.08 -8.14 -8.11
C MET A 361 -28.08 -7.04 -7.78
N VAL A 362 -27.61 -6.98 -6.53
CA VAL A 362 -26.49 -6.12 -6.12
C VAL A 362 -25.26 -6.99 -5.86
N PHE A 363 -24.18 -6.71 -6.57
CA PHE A 363 -22.88 -7.32 -6.35
C PHE A 363 -22.10 -6.53 -5.31
N LEU A 364 -21.48 -7.23 -4.35
CA LEU A 364 -20.56 -6.67 -3.37
C LEU A 364 -19.25 -7.48 -3.39
N ASP A 365 -18.09 -6.80 -3.48
CA ASP A 365 -16.79 -7.45 -3.24
C ASP A 365 -16.66 -7.76 -1.72
N ASP A 366 -15.75 -8.65 -1.34
CA ASP A 366 -15.57 -9.07 0.07
C ASP A 366 -14.84 -8.04 0.94
N ASP A 367 -14.19 -7.07 0.32
CA ASP A 367 -13.44 -5.99 0.92
C ASP A 367 -14.28 -4.72 1.08
N VAL A 368 -15.60 -4.86 1.26
CA VAL A 368 -16.51 -3.74 1.51
C VAL A 368 -17.15 -3.77 2.90
N VAL A 369 -17.57 -2.60 3.35
CA VAL A 369 -18.39 -2.40 4.55
C VAL A 369 -19.61 -1.59 4.17
N VAL A 370 -20.80 -2.13 4.47
CA VAL A 370 -22.06 -1.43 4.26
C VAL A 370 -22.38 -0.58 5.49
N GLN A 371 -22.55 0.73 5.31
CA GLN A 371 -22.89 1.68 6.37
C GLN A 371 -24.34 2.16 6.33
N LYS A 372 -25.05 1.94 5.21
CA LYS A 372 -26.42 2.42 5.02
C LYS A 372 -27.29 1.35 4.37
N ASP A 373 -28.59 1.50 4.53
CA ASP A 373 -29.58 0.63 3.90
C ASP A 373 -29.47 0.70 2.36
N LEU A 374 -29.31 -0.47 1.74
CA LEU A 374 -29.09 -0.60 0.29
C LEU A 374 -30.38 -0.90 -0.49
N SER A 375 -31.54 -0.97 0.16
CA SER A 375 -32.81 -1.37 -0.48
C SER A 375 -33.18 -0.45 -1.65
N ALA A 376 -32.86 0.83 -1.57
CA ALA A 376 -33.16 1.80 -2.63
C ALA A 376 -32.41 1.52 -3.95
N LEU A 377 -31.27 0.81 -3.92
CA LEU A 377 -30.55 0.41 -5.14
C LEU A 377 -31.43 -0.44 -6.07
N PHE A 378 -32.31 -1.27 -5.52
CA PHE A 378 -33.19 -2.14 -6.31
C PHE A 378 -34.29 -1.36 -7.04
N SER A 379 -34.62 -0.17 -6.56
CA SER A 379 -35.62 0.74 -7.15
C SER A 379 -35.04 1.74 -8.13
N ILE A 380 -33.71 1.83 -8.27
CA ILE A 380 -33.07 2.70 -9.26
C ILE A 380 -33.43 2.22 -10.67
N ASP A 381 -33.87 3.17 -11.50
CA ASP A 381 -34.02 2.98 -12.93
C ASP A 381 -32.63 3.04 -13.58
N LEU A 382 -32.25 1.97 -14.27
CA LEU A 382 -30.97 1.91 -14.97
C LEU A 382 -31.09 2.43 -16.42
N ASN A 383 -32.21 3.04 -16.83
CA ASN A 383 -32.39 3.64 -18.15
C ASN A 383 -32.07 2.67 -19.32
N ARG A 384 -32.44 1.38 -19.17
CA ARG A 384 -32.12 0.28 -20.11
C ARG A 384 -30.62 -0.07 -20.22
N ASN A 385 -29.79 0.44 -19.31
CA ASN A 385 -28.44 -0.05 -19.06
C ASN A 385 -28.47 -1.37 -18.30
N VAL A 386 -27.36 -2.11 -18.38
CA VAL A 386 -27.22 -3.43 -17.76
C VAL A 386 -26.74 -3.31 -16.32
N ASN A 387 -25.88 -2.33 -16.03
CA ASN A 387 -25.38 -2.11 -14.68
C ASN A 387 -25.52 -0.67 -14.22
N GLY A 388 -25.71 -0.48 -12.92
CA GLY A 388 -25.50 0.78 -12.21
C GLY A 388 -24.19 0.72 -11.45
N ALA A 389 -23.32 1.71 -11.65
CA ALA A 389 -22.05 1.82 -10.93
C ALA A 389 -21.69 3.27 -10.63
N VAL A 390 -20.91 3.49 -9.57
CA VAL A 390 -20.35 4.81 -9.28
C VAL A 390 -19.15 5.05 -10.18
N GLU A 391 -19.20 6.18 -10.88
CA GLU A 391 -18.10 6.68 -11.71
C GLU A 391 -16.93 7.17 -10.85
N THR A 392 -15.72 6.88 -11.29
CA THR A 392 -14.49 7.09 -10.50
C THR A 392 -13.54 8.14 -11.09
N CYS A 393 -13.95 8.84 -12.16
CA CYS A 393 -13.13 9.84 -12.85
C CYS A 393 -12.93 11.16 -12.09
N MET A 394 -13.59 11.36 -10.95
CA MET A 394 -13.41 12.56 -10.11
C MET A 394 -12.27 12.43 -9.08
N GLU A 395 -11.80 11.21 -8.78
CA GLU A 395 -10.81 10.94 -7.72
C GLU A 395 -9.45 10.41 -8.27
N THR A 396 -8.75 9.59 -7.47
CA THR A 396 -7.49 8.88 -7.78
C THR A 396 -7.61 7.82 -8.87
N PHE A 397 -8.82 7.45 -9.28
CA PHE A 397 -9.09 6.46 -10.33
C PHE A 397 -9.33 7.14 -11.68
N HIS A 398 -9.31 6.36 -12.74
CA HIS A 398 -8.85 6.86 -14.02
C HIS A 398 -9.85 6.68 -15.15
N ARG A 399 -9.71 7.51 -16.18
CA ARG A 399 -10.40 7.32 -17.46
C ARG A 399 -9.85 6.08 -18.18
N TYR A 400 -10.53 5.65 -19.23
CA TYR A 400 -10.22 4.41 -19.96
C TYR A 400 -8.75 4.34 -20.42
N HIS A 401 -8.12 5.47 -20.78
CA HIS A 401 -6.73 5.49 -21.26
C HIS A 401 -5.67 4.98 -20.26
N LYS A 402 -5.96 4.90 -18.97
CA LYS A 402 -5.00 4.33 -18.00
C LYS A 402 -5.16 2.83 -17.80
N TYR A 403 -6.26 2.25 -18.26
CA TYR A 403 -6.53 0.82 -18.15
C TYR A 403 -6.28 0.06 -19.46
N LEU A 404 -6.45 0.73 -20.60
CA LEU A 404 -6.41 0.12 -21.92
C LEU A 404 -5.24 0.64 -22.75
N ASN A 405 -4.73 -0.19 -23.66
CA ASN A 405 -3.67 0.17 -24.58
C ASN A 405 -4.22 0.87 -25.83
N TYR A 406 -4.28 2.20 -25.80
CA TYR A 406 -4.77 3.02 -26.93
C TYR A 406 -3.84 3.06 -28.15
N SER A 407 -2.60 2.58 -28.03
CA SER A 407 -1.74 2.33 -29.19
C SER A 407 -2.25 1.17 -30.04
N HIS A 408 -3.07 0.28 -29.47
CA HIS A 408 -3.67 -0.83 -30.20
C HIS A 408 -4.89 -0.37 -31.01
N PRO A 409 -4.96 -0.65 -32.33
CA PRO A 409 -6.01 -0.12 -33.20
C PRO A 409 -7.42 -0.58 -32.77
N LEU A 410 -7.55 -1.82 -32.28
CA LEU A 410 -8.83 -2.36 -31.82
C LEU A 410 -9.42 -1.57 -30.64
N ILE A 411 -8.59 -1.10 -29.70
CA ILE A 411 -9.04 -0.27 -28.58
C ILE A 411 -9.43 1.11 -29.08
N ARG A 412 -8.54 1.75 -29.85
CA ARG A 412 -8.75 3.11 -30.37
C ARG A 412 -10.00 3.25 -31.24
N SER A 413 -10.41 2.20 -31.96
CA SER A 413 -11.58 2.26 -32.83
C SER A 413 -12.91 2.02 -32.11
N HIS A 414 -12.91 1.49 -30.88
CA HIS A 414 -14.14 1.09 -30.18
C HIS A 414 -14.42 1.88 -28.90
N PHE A 415 -13.39 2.47 -28.28
CA PHE A 415 -13.53 3.12 -26.97
C PHE A 415 -12.98 4.54 -26.99
N ASP A 416 -13.73 5.45 -26.38
CA ASP A 416 -13.25 6.81 -26.11
C ASP A 416 -12.18 6.80 -25.00
N PRO A 417 -10.95 7.30 -25.23
CA PRO A 417 -9.91 7.41 -24.18
C PRO A 417 -10.32 8.23 -22.98
N ASP A 418 -11.28 9.15 -23.17
CA ASP A 418 -11.77 10.05 -22.15
C ASP A 418 -13.04 9.55 -21.47
N ALA A 419 -13.57 8.38 -21.85
CA ALA A 419 -14.69 7.78 -21.13
C ALA A 419 -14.38 7.61 -19.64
N CYS A 420 -15.37 7.91 -18.79
CA CYS A 420 -15.23 7.76 -17.35
C CYS A 420 -15.23 6.28 -16.97
N GLY A 421 -14.23 5.84 -16.21
CA GLY A 421 -14.21 4.51 -15.63
C GLY A 421 -15.04 4.45 -14.36
N TRP A 422 -15.65 3.30 -14.08
CA TRP A 422 -16.26 2.94 -12.81
C TRP A 422 -15.46 1.81 -12.15
N ALA A 423 -15.84 1.37 -10.95
CA ALA A 423 -15.17 0.27 -10.26
C ALA A 423 -16.15 -0.83 -9.85
N PHE A 424 -15.66 -2.06 -9.84
CA PHE A 424 -16.36 -3.13 -9.15
C PHE A 424 -16.31 -2.92 -7.63
N GLY A 425 -17.23 -3.56 -6.92
CA GLY A 425 -17.25 -3.67 -5.45
C GLY A 425 -18.59 -3.28 -4.85
N MET A 426 -19.35 -2.43 -5.54
CA MET A 426 -20.78 -2.23 -5.33
C MET A 426 -21.38 -1.89 -6.67
N ASN A 427 -22.13 -2.82 -7.25
CA ASN A 427 -22.75 -2.63 -8.55
C ASN A 427 -24.16 -3.21 -8.55
N VAL A 428 -25.09 -2.52 -9.18
CA VAL A 428 -26.45 -3.03 -9.41
C VAL A 428 -26.50 -3.61 -10.81
N PHE A 429 -27.07 -4.80 -10.98
CA PHE A 429 -27.18 -5.46 -12.29
C PHE A 429 -28.64 -5.77 -12.62
N ASP A 430 -29.08 -5.35 -13.80
CA ASP A 430 -30.30 -5.85 -14.43
C ASP A 430 -29.96 -7.11 -15.24
N LEU A 431 -30.33 -8.26 -14.69
CA LEU A 431 -30.03 -9.56 -15.28
C LEU A 431 -30.91 -9.85 -16.50
N VAL A 432 -32.05 -9.17 -16.65
CA VAL A 432 -32.91 -9.31 -17.83
C VAL A 432 -32.24 -8.62 -19.02
N GLU A 433 -31.85 -7.35 -18.86
CA GLU A 433 -31.12 -6.64 -19.92
C GLU A 433 -29.74 -7.24 -20.17
N TRP A 434 -29.04 -7.76 -19.14
CA TRP A 434 -27.79 -8.49 -19.32
C TRP A 434 -27.95 -9.66 -20.31
N ARG A 435 -28.93 -10.53 -20.08
CA ARG A 435 -29.21 -11.69 -20.95
C ARG A 435 -29.60 -11.24 -22.35
N LYS A 436 -30.46 -10.23 -22.46
CA LYS A 436 -30.92 -9.68 -23.75
C LYS A 436 -29.79 -9.08 -24.59
N ARG A 437 -28.82 -8.42 -23.95
CA ARG A 437 -27.64 -7.82 -24.62
C ARG A 437 -26.48 -8.81 -24.77
N ASN A 438 -26.61 -10.04 -24.26
CA ASN A 438 -25.56 -11.05 -24.24
C ASN A 438 -24.22 -10.52 -23.70
N VAL A 439 -24.25 -9.82 -22.56
CA VAL A 439 -23.05 -9.18 -22.00
C VAL A 439 -21.96 -10.19 -21.63
N THR A 440 -22.32 -11.40 -21.20
CA THR A 440 -21.35 -12.50 -20.99
C THR A 440 -20.61 -12.86 -22.28
N GLY A 441 -21.29 -12.86 -23.43
CA GLY A 441 -20.66 -13.06 -24.73
C GLY A 441 -19.70 -11.93 -25.14
N ILE A 442 -20.02 -10.67 -24.79
CA ILE A 442 -19.11 -9.53 -25.00
C ILE A 442 -17.84 -9.71 -24.16
N TYR A 443 -17.99 -10.14 -22.92
CA TYR A 443 -16.85 -10.47 -22.06
C TYR A 443 -15.99 -11.59 -22.65
N HIS A 444 -16.59 -12.66 -23.18
CA HIS A 444 -15.86 -13.73 -23.85
C HIS A 444 -15.03 -13.21 -25.02
N TYR A 445 -15.65 -12.40 -25.89
CA TYR A 445 -14.98 -11.79 -27.03
C TYR A 445 -13.71 -11.03 -26.61
N TRP A 446 -13.80 -10.16 -25.60
CA TRP A 446 -12.65 -9.38 -25.16
C TRP A 446 -11.56 -10.26 -24.55
N GLN A 447 -11.92 -11.27 -23.76
CA GLN A 447 -10.95 -12.20 -23.19
C GLN A 447 -10.18 -12.97 -24.26
N GLU A 448 -10.86 -13.42 -25.32
CA GLU A 448 -10.23 -14.09 -26.44
C GLU A 448 -9.34 -13.15 -27.26
N LYS A 449 -9.70 -11.86 -27.36
CA LYS A 449 -8.89 -10.85 -28.05
C LYS A 449 -7.65 -10.41 -27.26
N ASN A 450 -7.58 -10.66 -25.96
CA ASN A 450 -6.46 -10.27 -25.11
C ASN A 450 -5.61 -11.45 -24.62
N VAL A 451 -5.64 -12.60 -25.32
CA VAL A 451 -4.80 -13.77 -24.98
C VAL A 451 -3.31 -13.40 -24.92
N ASP A 452 -2.86 -12.52 -25.81
CA ASP A 452 -1.48 -12.02 -25.87
C ASP A 452 -1.18 -10.86 -24.90
N ARG A 453 -2.18 -10.41 -24.13
CA ARG A 453 -2.09 -9.32 -23.14
C ARG A 453 -1.66 -7.98 -23.76
N THR A 454 -2.02 -7.73 -25.01
CA THR A 454 -1.71 -6.49 -25.71
C THR A 454 -2.75 -5.39 -25.53
N LEU A 455 -4.02 -5.74 -25.26
CA LEU A 455 -5.13 -4.79 -25.10
C LEU A 455 -5.17 -4.19 -23.70
N TRP A 456 -5.00 -5.01 -22.66
CA TRP A 456 -4.77 -4.58 -21.28
C TRP A 456 -3.86 -5.58 -20.57
N LYS A 457 -3.30 -5.17 -19.44
CA LYS A 457 -2.28 -5.96 -18.75
C LYS A 457 -2.81 -6.87 -17.65
N LEU A 458 -3.72 -6.39 -16.78
CA LEU A 458 -4.11 -7.12 -15.56
C LEU A 458 -5.52 -6.82 -15.09
N GLY A 459 -6.01 -7.70 -14.23
CA GLY A 459 -7.21 -7.48 -13.44
C GLY A 459 -8.49 -7.69 -14.21
N THR A 460 -9.58 -7.67 -13.46
CA THR A 460 -10.95 -7.81 -13.99
C THR A 460 -11.58 -6.46 -14.32
N LEU A 461 -11.02 -5.35 -13.82
CA LEU A 461 -11.58 -4.03 -14.10
C LEU A 461 -11.48 -3.64 -15.59
N PRO A 462 -10.31 -3.73 -16.27
CA PRO A 462 -10.25 -3.40 -17.69
C PRO A 462 -11.23 -4.20 -18.56
N PRO A 463 -11.34 -5.54 -18.47
CA PRO A 463 -12.36 -6.27 -19.22
C PRO A 463 -13.78 -5.92 -18.78
N GLY A 464 -14.01 -5.52 -17.53
CA GLY A 464 -15.27 -4.91 -17.08
C GLY A 464 -15.63 -3.66 -17.86
N LEU A 465 -14.72 -2.69 -17.91
CA LEU A 465 -14.92 -1.44 -18.63
C LEU A 465 -15.19 -1.66 -20.13
N LEU A 466 -14.53 -2.63 -20.75
CA LEU A 466 -14.78 -3.01 -22.16
C LEU A 466 -16.15 -3.68 -22.34
N THR A 467 -16.51 -4.57 -21.42
CA THR A 467 -17.73 -5.39 -21.49
C THR A 467 -19.01 -4.57 -21.33
N PHE A 468 -18.98 -3.58 -20.43
CA PHE A 468 -20.15 -2.74 -20.11
C PHE A 468 -20.11 -1.36 -20.77
N TYR A 469 -19.20 -1.13 -21.73
CA TYR A 469 -19.10 0.17 -22.39
C TYR A 469 -20.42 0.56 -23.07
N GLY A 470 -20.96 1.73 -22.71
CA GLY A 470 -22.27 2.19 -23.17
C GLY A 470 -23.47 1.41 -22.62
N LEU A 471 -23.27 0.61 -21.56
CA LEU A 471 -24.28 -0.20 -20.89
C LEU A 471 -24.32 0.05 -19.37
N THR A 472 -23.74 1.16 -18.90
CA THR A 472 -23.64 1.53 -17.48
C THR A 472 -24.41 2.81 -17.19
N GLU A 473 -25.26 2.77 -16.17
CA GLU A 473 -25.88 3.94 -15.54
C GLU A 473 -24.97 4.47 -14.43
N ALA A 474 -24.69 5.76 -14.43
CA ALA A 474 -23.89 6.41 -13.41
C ALA A 474 -24.71 6.61 -12.12
N LEU A 475 -24.23 6.05 -11.01
CA LEU A 475 -24.86 6.21 -9.70
C LEU A 475 -24.25 7.40 -8.93
N GLU A 476 -25.02 7.92 -7.97
CA GLU A 476 -24.54 8.99 -7.08
C GLU A 476 -23.27 8.55 -6.32
N PRO A 477 -22.22 9.40 -6.21
CA PRO A 477 -20.98 9.04 -5.53
C PRO A 477 -21.11 8.55 -4.08
N SER A 478 -22.16 8.93 -3.36
CA SER A 478 -22.38 8.48 -1.98
C SER A 478 -22.66 6.98 -1.88
N TRP A 479 -23.04 6.30 -2.98
CA TRP A 479 -23.35 4.87 -2.94
C TRP A 479 -22.11 4.00 -2.73
N HIS A 480 -20.95 4.39 -3.29
CA HIS A 480 -19.73 3.59 -3.28
C HIS A 480 -18.51 4.48 -3.12
N VAL A 481 -17.93 4.47 -1.93
CA VAL A 481 -16.74 5.23 -1.57
C VAL A 481 -15.52 4.33 -1.67
N LEU A 482 -14.59 4.68 -2.54
CA LEU A 482 -13.37 3.91 -2.80
C LEU A 482 -12.15 4.56 -2.14
N GLY A 483 -11.04 3.83 -2.17
CA GLY A 483 -9.71 4.31 -1.83
C GLY A 483 -9.19 3.87 -0.47
N LEU A 484 -10.00 3.18 0.36
CA LEU A 484 -9.63 2.84 1.74
C LEU A 484 -8.49 1.82 1.83
N GLY A 485 -8.15 1.12 0.74
CA GLY A 485 -6.99 0.22 0.65
C GLY A 485 -5.79 0.78 -0.13
N TYR A 486 -5.82 2.07 -0.52
CA TYR A 486 -4.76 2.72 -1.31
C TYR A 486 -4.28 4.06 -0.73
N ALA A 487 -5.22 4.95 -0.39
CA ALA A 487 -4.94 6.37 -0.23
C ALA A 487 -5.75 7.00 0.90
N ASN A 488 -5.51 8.29 1.15
CA ASN A 488 -6.28 9.06 2.11
C ASN A 488 -7.59 9.55 1.50
N VAL A 489 -8.70 8.99 1.96
CA VAL A 489 -10.08 9.41 1.71
C VAL A 489 -10.53 10.41 2.80
N ASP A 490 -11.21 11.49 2.39
CA ASP A 490 -11.77 12.52 3.27
C ASP A 490 -12.85 11.92 4.19
N ALA A 491 -12.76 12.21 5.49
CA ALA A 491 -13.69 11.71 6.50
C ALA A 491 -15.16 12.06 6.19
N ARG A 492 -15.43 13.22 5.60
CA ARG A 492 -16.80 13.64 5.22
C ARG A 492 -17.38 12.79 4.09
N VAL A 493 -16.52 12.27 3.21
CA VAL A 493 -16.93 11.35 2.14
C VAL A 493 -17.24 9.97 2.76
N ILE A 494 -16.39 9.51 3.67
CA ILE A 494 -16.61 8.26 4.42
C ILE A 494 -17.94 8.32 5.20
N ASP A 495 -18.20 9.38 5.96
CA ASP A 495 -19.43 9.53 6.75
C ASP A 495 -20.71 9.52 5.88
N LYS A 496 -20.61 9.99 4.63
CA LYS A 496 -21.72 10.01 3.68
C LYS A 496 -21.84 8.73 2.86
N GLY A 497 -20.82 7.87 2.85
CA GLY A 497 -20.81 6.63 2.07
C GLY A 497 -21.88 5.64 2.51
N ALA A 498 -22.52 4.97 1.55
CA ALA A 498 -23.37 3.82 1.79
C ALA A 498 -22.56 2.53 1.84
N VAL A 499 -21.60 2.38 0.92
CA VAL A 499 -20.65 1.26 0.89
C VAL A 499 -19.22 1.81 0.87
N LEU A 500 -18.43 1.44 1.87
CA LEU A 500 -17.01 1.74 1.94
C LEU A 500 -16.21 0.58 1.35
N HIS A 501 -15.34 0.86 0.40
CA HIS A 501 -14.56 -0.15 -0.31
C HIS A 501 -13.08 -0.02 0.07
N PHE A 502 -12.54 -1.05 0.70
CA PHE A 502 -11.12 -1.22 0.99
C PHE A 502 -10.37 -1.75 -0.23
N ASN A 503 -10.67 -1.21 -1.42
CA ASN A 503 -10.03 -1.60 -2.66
C ASN A 503 -8.53 -1.30 -2.60
N GLY A 504 -7.73 -2.25 -3.08
CA GLY A 504 -6.27 -2.19 -3.02
C GLY A 504 -5.63 -3.23 -2.11
N ASN A 505 -4.36 -3.04 -1.83
CA ASN A 505 -3.52 -4.05 -1.17
C ASN A 505 -3.56 -3.94 0.36
N LEU A 506 -3.94 -2.77 0.91
CA LEU A 506 -3.92 -2.51 2.35
C LEU A 506 -5.24 -2.91 3.02
N LYS A 507 -5.57 -4.21 2.94
CA LYS A 507 -6.83 -4.75 3.50
C LYS A 507 -6.86 -4.66 5.03
N PRO A 508 -8.04 -4.43 5.65
CA PRO A 508 -8.14 -4.22 7.10
C PRO A 508 -7.77 -5.46 7.93
N TRP A 509 -7.98 -6.67 7.40
CA TRP A 509 -7.58 -7.94 8.03
C TRP A 509 -6.09 -8.30 7.88
N LEU A 510 -5.30 -7.45 7.22
CA LEU A 510 -3.86 -7.64 7.06
C LEU A 510 -3.08 -6.76 8.03
N LYS A 511 -1.88 -7.23 8.42
CA LYS A 511 -0.96 -6.46 9.26
C LYS A 511 -0.51 -5.15 8.60
N ILE A 512 -0.47 -5.11 7.27
CA ILE A 512 -0.15 -3.92 6.48
C ILE A 512 -1.36 -3.01 6.24
N GLY A 513 -2.55 -3.37 6.74
CA GLY A 513 -3.77 -2.58 6.60
C GLY A 513 -3.63 -1.17 7.19
N MET A 514 -4.34 -0.21 6.63
CA MET A 514 -4.28 1.18 7.10
C MET A 514 -4.94 1.33 8.47
N GLU A 515 -4.14 1.56 9.52
CA GLU A 515 -4.59 1.64 10.91
C GLU A 515 -5.80 2.57 11.12
N LYS A 516 -5.81 3.73 10.46
CA LYS A 516 -6.93 4.69 10.58
C LYS A 516 -8.29 4.17 10.05
N TYR A 517 -8.28 3.18 9.16
CA TYR A 517 -9.50 2.65 8.55
C TYR A 517 -9.91 1.29 9.11
N LYS A 518 -9.02 0.59 9.82
CA LYS A 518 -9.35 -0.67 10.49
C LYS A 518 -10.60 -0.58 11.39
N PRO A 519 -10.81 0.46 12.22
CA PRO A 519 -11.99 0.54 13.08
C PRO A 519 -13.33 0.53 12.31
N LEU A 520 -13.35 0.96 11.04
CA LEU A 520 -14.56 0.95 10.21
C LEU A 520 -14.98 -0.48 9.85
N TRP A 521 -14.01 -1.41 9.77
CA TRP A 521 -14.20 -2.82 9.46
C TRP A 521 -14.32 -3.68 10.73
N GLU A 522 -13.43 -3.46 11.71
CA GLU A 522 -13.33 -4.24 12.96
C GLU A 522 -14.63 -4.23 13.79
N LYS A 523 -15.40 -3.14 13.73
CA LYS A 523 -16.70 -3.05 14.45
C LYS A 523 -17.75 -4.06 13.97
N TYR A 524 -17.55 -4.71 12.82
CA TYR A 524 -18.43 -5.73 12.26
C TYR A 524 -17.87 -7.15 12.40
N VAL A 525 -16.69 -7.30 13.01
CA VAL A 525 -16.04 -8.58 13.27
C VAL A 525 -16.43 -9.06 14.66
N ASP A 526 -16.93 -10.29 14.74
CA ASP A 526 -17.21 -10.91 16.03
C ASP A 526 -15.94 -11.52 16.65
N TYR A 527 -15.16 -10.68 17.32
CA TYR A 527 -13.98 -11.13 18.09
C TYR A 527 -14.35 -11.98 19.32
N SER A 528 -15.61 -12.02 19.72
CA SER A 528 -16.08 -12.86 20.83
C SER A 528 -16.29 -14.31 20.41
N HIS A 529 -16.41 -14.57 19.11
CA HIS A 529 -16.62 -15.92 18.58
C HIS A 529 -15.49 -16.89 19.02
N PRO A 530 -15.81 -18.08 19.58
CA PRO A 530 -14.80 -19.01 20.11
C PRO A 530 -13.67 -19.37 19.13
N PHE A 531 -14.01 -19.65 17.87
CA PHE A 531 -12.99 -19.92 16.84
C PHE A 531 -12.07 -18.72 16.56
N MET A 532 -12.59 -17.49 16.61
CA MET A 532 -11.78 -16.27 16.40
C MET A 532 -10.77 -16.09 17.54
N GLN A 533 -11.19 -16.33 18.79
CA GLN A 533 -10.32 -16.30 19.95
C GLN A 533 -9.24 -17.39 19.89
N GLN A 534 -9.62 -18.63 19.58
CA GLN A 534 -8.70 -19.77 19.48
C GLN A 534 -7.65 -19.60 18.38
N CYS A 535 -7.97 -18.84 17.33
CA CYS A 535 -7.07 -18.57 16.21
C CYS A 535 -6.31 -17.25 16.32
N ASN A 536 -6.40 -16.56 17.46
CA ASN A 536 -5.73 -15.27 17.72
C ASN A 536 -5.95 -14.26 16.58
N PHE A 537 -7.22 -14.05 16.23
CA PHE A 537 -7.58 -13.09 15.18
C PHE A 537 -7.49 -11.61 15.61
N HIS A 538 -7.28 -11.37 16.91
CA HIS A 538 -7.21 -10.04 17.53
C HIS A 538 -5.91 -9.27 17.24
#